data_AF-A0A251SH42-F1
#
_entry.id   AF-A0A251SH42-F1
#
_cell.length_a   1.000
_cell.length_b   1.000
_cell.length_c   1.000
_cell.angle_alpha   90.00
_cell.angle_beta   90.00
_cell.angle_gamma   90.00
#
_symmetry.space_group_name_H-M   'P 1'
#
loop_
_entity.id
_entity.type
_entity.pdbx_description
1 polymer ?
#
loop_
_entity_poly.entity_id
_entity_poly.type
_entity_poly.pdbx_seq_one_letter_code
_entity_poly.pdbx_strand_id
1 'polypeptide(L)' 'MARLTLAPGFRFKPTDEILAVYYLKRKILGKRIASNAVVEVNIYDFCPWDLPDKSSLKSGDLEWYFFCPKSKKGFRWC' A
#
# COMPACT_ATOMS: atom_id res chain seq x y z
N MET A 1 5.05 -7.30 -19.86
CA MET A 1 5.53 -7.25 -18.46
C MET A 1 5.26 -8.60 -17.83
N ALA A 2 6.27 -9.28 -17.31
CA ALA A 2 6.13 -10.63 -16.79
C ALA A 2 5.17 -10.64 -15.59
N ARG A 3 4.04 -11.33 -15.73
CA ARG A 3 3.21 -11.72 -14.60
C ARG A 3 4.05 -12.70 -13.81
N LEU A 4 4.63 -12.27 -12.68
CA LEU A 4 5.23 -13.18 -11.72
C LEU A 4 4.11 -14.16 -11.33
N THR A 5 4.18 -15.38 -11.85
CA THR A 5 3.25 -16.47 -11.53
C THR A 5 3.56 -16.89 -10.11
N LEU A 6 3.09 -16.09 -9.16
CA LEU A 6 3.05 -16.46 -7.77
C LEU A 6 2.19 -17.73 -7.67
N ALA A 7 2.62 -18.69 -6.85
CA ALA A 7 1.88 -19.93 -6.67
C ALA A 7 0.42 -19.63 -6.30
N PRO A 8 -0.56 -20.41 -6.79
CA PRO A 8 -1.95 -20.26 -6.40
C PRO A 8 -2.06 -20.22 -4.87
N GLY A 9 -2.64 -19.16 -4.33
CA GLY A 9 -2.77 -18.95 -2.88
C GLY A 9 -1.72 -18.05 -2.23
N PHE A 10 -0.68 -17.62 -2.97
CA PHE A 10 0.19 -16.56 -2.48
C PHE A 10 -0.62 -15.27 -2.34
N ARG A 11 -0.71 -14.76 -1.11
CA ARG A 11 -1.40 -13.52 -0.78
C ARG A 11 -0.40 -12.55 -0.19
N PHE A 12 -0.59 -11.28 -0.51
CA PHE A 12 0.23 -10.23 0.08
C PHE A 12 -0.21 -10.00 1.53
N LYS A 13 0.42 -10.73 2.46
CA LYS A 13 0.20 -10.61 3.90
C LYS A 13 1.53 -10.35 4.62
N PRO A 14 2.09 -9.13 4.50
CA PRO A 14 3.31 -8.78 5.21
C PRO A 14 3.04 -8.68 6.72
N THR A 15 3.99 -9.14 7.53
CA THR A 15 4.00 -8.87 8.99
C THR A 15 4.31 -7.40 9.26
N ASP A 16 3.95 -6.89 10.44
CA ASP A 16 4.22 -5.52 10.87
C ASP A 16 5.70 -5.13 10.75
N GLU A 17 6.61 -6.05 11.09
CA GLU A 17 8.05 -5.84 10.95
C GLU A 17 8.45 -5.62 9.49
N ILE A 18 7.86 -6.37 8.55
CA ILE A 18 8.10 -6.23 7.12
C ILE A 18 7.57 -4.87 6.65
N LEU A 19 6.37 -4.48 7.08
CA LEU A 19 5.79 -3.18 6.74
C LEU A 19 6.68 -2.02 7.23
N ALA A 20 7.12 -2.06 8.48
CA ALA A 20 7.94 -0.99 9.05
C ALA A 20 9.37 -0.97 8.49
N VAL A 21 10.07 -2.10 8.51
CA VAL A 21 11.51 -2.17 8.21
C VAL A 21 11.77 -2.28 6.71
N TYR A 22 10.96 -3.01 5.97
CA TYR A 22 11.17 -3.19 4.54
C TYR A 22 10.47 -2.09 3.74
N TYR A 23 9.17 -1.83 3.96
CA TYR A 23 8.44 -0.86 3.13
C TYR A 23 8.67 0.57 3.60
N LEU A 24 8.33 0.90 4.84
CA LEU A 24 8.34 2.27 5.33
C LEU A 24 9.76 2.84 5.44
N LYS A 25 10.68 2.12 6.10
CA LYS A 25 12.07 2.56 6.24
C LYS A 25 12.77 2.74 4.89
N ARG A 26 12.53 1.85 3.92
CA ARG A 26 13.12 2.01 2.57
C ARG A 26 12.51 3.18 1.82
N LYS A 27 11.20 3.41 1.93
CA LYS A 27 10.52 4.58 1.34
C LYS A 27 11.13 5.89 1.87
N ILE A 28 11.34 5.99 3.18
CA ILE A 28 11.96 7.17 3.82
C ILE A 28 13.42 7.35 3.36
N LEU A 29 14.17 6.25 3.23
CA LEU A 29 15.56 6.27 2.76
C LEU A 29 15.71 6.43 1.24
N GLY A 30 14.61 6.59 0.49
CA GLY A 30 14.62 6.67 -0.98
C GLY A 30 15.15 5.41 -1.68
N LYS A 31 15.15 4.27 -1.00
CA LYS A 31 15.65 3.00 -1.56
C LYS A 31 14.61 2.37 -2.46
N ARG A 32 15.06 1.69 -3.52
CA ARG A 32 14.17 0.90 -4.41
C ARG A 32 13.47 -0.21 -3.60
N ILE A 33 12.15 -0.26 -3.72
CA ILE A 33 11.30 -1.31 -3.18
C ILE A 33 11.00 -2.25 -4.35
N ALA A 34 11.28 -3.55 -4.19
CA ALA A 34 11.15 -4.52 -5.29
C ALA A 34 9.69 -4.81 -5.68
N SER A 35 8.75 -4.44 -4.81
CA SER A 35 7.32 -4.68 -4.98
C SER A 35 6.57 -3.36 -5.09
N ASN A 36 5.74 -3.24 -6.13
CA ASN A 36 4.78 -2.14 -6.29
C ASN A 36 3.48 -2.39 -5.50
N ALA A 37 3.55 -3.20 -4.43
CA ALA A 37 2.39 -3.56 -3.61
C ALA A 37 1.77 -2.37 -2.86
N VAL A 38 2.59 -1.36 -2.51
CA VAL A 38 2.17 -0.20 -1.73
C VAL A 38 2.36 1.06 -2.56
N VAL A 39 1.28 1.79 -2.81
CA VAL A 39 1.28 3.04 -3.57
C VAL A 39 1.12 4.25 -2.68
N GLU A 40 1.58 5.40 -3.16
CA GLU A 40 1.43 6.66 -2.45
C GLU A 40 0.06 7.27 -2.73
N VAL A 41 -0.77 7.36 -1.69
CA VAL A 41 -2.14 7.88 -1.75
C VAL A 41 -2.40 8.67 -0.48
N ASN A 42 -2.90 9.89 -0.63
CA ASN A 42 -3.41 10.63 0.51
C ASN A 42 -4.79 10.08 0.90
N ILE A 43 -4.82 9.13 1.83
CA ILE A 43 -6.06 8.44 2.22
C ILE A 43 -7.12 9.40 2.80
N TYR A 44 -6.70 10.58 3.25
CA TYR A 44 -7.60 11.59 3.83
C TYR A 44 -8.44 12.33 2.79
N ASP A 45 -8.06 12.29 1.50
CA ASP A 45 -8.80 12.99 0.44
C ASP A 45 -9.90 12.11 -0.18
N PHE A 46 -10.00 10.84 0.20
CA PHE A 46 -10.88 9.85 -0.41
C PHE A 46 -11.81 9.21 0.62
N CYS A 47 -12.99 8.79 0.16
CA CYS A 47 -13.84 7.97 1.00
C CYS A 47 -13.26 6.56 1.12
N PRO A 48 -13.48 5.85 2.25
CA PRO A 48 -12.92 4.52 2.46
C PRO A 48 -13.23 3.50 1.36
N TRP A 49 -14.40 3.63 0.72
CA TRP A 49 -14.84 2.74 -0.37
C TRP A 49 -14.19 3.06 -1.73
N ASP A 50 -13.59 4.23 -1.90
CA ASP A 50 -12.85 4.60 -3.13
C ASP A 50 -11.38 4.14 -3.07
N LEU A 51 -10.87 3.86 -1.86
CA LEU A 51 -9.48 3.43 -1.65
C LEU A 51 -9.11 2.12 -2.36
N PRO A 52 -9.96 1.07 -2.39
CA PRO A 52 -9.67 -0.17 -3.11
C PRO A 52 -9.28 0.06 -4.58
N ASP A 53 -9.96 0.98 -5.26
CA ASP A 53 -9.70 1.30 -6.66
C ASP A 53 -8.33 1.94 -6.88
N LYS A 54 -7.83 2.66 -5.86
CA LYS A 54 -6.51 3.29 -5.87
C LYS A 54 -5.37 2.31 -5.60
N SER A 55 -5.65 1.10 -5.15
CA SER A 55 -4.58 0.13 -4.88
C SER A 55 -3.94 -0.40 -6.17
N SER A 56 -2.61 -0.55 -6.15
CA SER A 56 -1.87 -1.26 -7.21
C SER A 56 -2.06 -2.78 -7.14
N LEU A 57 -2.39 -3.33 -5.98
CA LEU A 57 -2.67 -4.75 -5.85
C LEU A 57 -4.10 -5.01 -6.34
N LYS A 58 -4.21 -5.49 -7.58
CA LYS A 58 -5.46 -6.08 -8.09
C LYS A 58 -5.55 -7.55 -7.66
N SER A 59 -5.45 -7.77 -6.35
CA SER A 59 -5.73 -9.07 -5.73
C SER A 59 -7.20 -9.13 -5.32
N GLY A 60 -7.77 -10.33 -5.23
CA GLY A 60 -9.12 -10.54 -4.66
C GLY A 60 -9.17 -10.43 -3.13
N ASP A 61 -8.14 -9.85 -2.52
CA ASP A 61 -8.03 -9.65 -1.08
C ASP A 61 -8.79 -8.37 -0.67
N LEU A 62 -9.30 -8.35 0.55
CA LEU A 62 -10.03 -7.22 1.14
C LEU A 62 -9.10 -6.25 1.91
N GLU A 63 -7.80 -6.36 1.69
CA GLU A 63 -6.77 -5.60 2.40
C GLU A 63 -5.91 -4.85 1.38
N TRP A 64 -5.74 -3.55 1.59
CA TRP A 64 -4.94 -2.69 0.71
C TRP A 64 -3.99 -1.83 1.55
N TYR A 65 -2.79 -1.60 1.02
CA TYR A 65 -1.72 -0.91 1.71
C TYR A 65 -1.33 0.35 0.94
N PHE A 66 -1.24 1.47 1.67
CA PHE A 66 -0.93 2.79 1.10
C PHE A 66 0.17 3.48 1.89
N PHE A 67 1.06 4.19 1.19
CA PHE A 67 1.88 5.23 1.79
C PHE A 67 1.06 6.51 1.86
N CYS A 68 0.71 6.94 3.06
CA CYS A 68 0.05 8.21 3.27
C CYS A 68 1.07 9.26 3.75
N PRO A 69 1.11 10.46 3.13
CA PRO A 69 1.81 11.59 3.71
C PRO A 69 1.26 11.88 5.11
N LYS A 70 2.12 12.13 6.08
CA LYS A 70 1.69 12.55 7.42
C LYS A 70 1.14 13.98 7.34
N SER A 71 -0.16 14.11 7.09
CA SER A 71 -0.84 15.40 7.04
C SER A 71 -0.97 16.00 8.46
N LYS A 72 -0.78 17.31 8.59
CA LYS A 72 -1.07 18.10 9.79
C LYS A 72 -2.46 18.74 9.76
N LYS A 73 -3.25 18.53 8.69
CA LYS A 73 -4.55 19.18 8.53
C LYS A 73 -5.63 18.42 9.31
N GLY A 74 -6.44 19.20 10.03
CA GLY A 74 -7.61 18.73 10.76
C GLY A 74 -8.55 17.96 9.84
N PHE A 75 -8.97 16.81 10.33
CA PHE A 75 -9.87 15.87 9.68
C PHE A 75 -11.11 16.59 9.14
N ARG A 76 -11.31 16.51 7.83
CA ARG A 76 -12.63 16.67 7.22
C ARG A 76 -12.96 15.34 6.57
N TRP A 77 -13.58 14.46 7.35
CA TRP A 77 -14.32 13.36 6.77
C TRP A 77 -15.48 13.95 5.97
N CYS A 78 -15.84 13.31 4.86
CA CYS A 78 -17.12 13.60 4.19
C CYS A 78 -18.28 13.43 5.18
#